data_AF-A0A7K3L1S3-F1
#
_entry.id   AF-A0A7K3L1S3-F1
#
_cell.length_a   1.000
_cell.length_b   1.000
_cell.length_c   1.000
_cell.angle_alpha   90.00
_cell.angle_beta   90.00
_cell.angle_gamma   90.00
#
_symmetry.space_group_name_H-M   'P 1'
#
loop_
_entity.id
_entity.type
_entity.pdbx_description
1 polymer ?
#
loop_
_entity_poly.entity_id
_entity_poly.type
_entity_poly.pdbx_seq_one_letter_code
_entity_poly.pdbx_strand_id
1 'polypeptide(L)'
;MDFAIRRIPLIAITALLAVALAPAAALAVEPDVAPDVSDPNADVPTSWRYQEGEPVPVEGDEAPIMTLSNDARALAPWSKGPDGYVNSRGEVIPNATRKGVDVSEWQGLINWEKVKADGIDFAILRVGYRRSLPMVDKQWLRNVAECERLGIPYGVYIYSYGKTVADATAEADHIIAQLQKGGHKPVYPVYFDLEESSMASTSNRALLGQMAKAFCEKVEAAGYRAGTYANLYWYNTFLTDPVFDRWTRWVAQYNYRCDYKKPYDLWQCTSQGSVDGIVGNVDLDFQIGANIGKPLGWHQEGGTWYWYQQNGEPFKGAADKPAWLYISGRWYLFDKDGKMLTGWQDVEGQRYYLNGSGAMEIGWLNLGGTWYYLSSSGAMAKGWQTIGGSRYYLGDDGKMRVGWADVDKDRYYFTSSGAAHSGGWLSQGGTWYWLESGGKMAKGWKAVGGTWYYLGDDGKMRTGWAQVDKTWYYLEASGAMRANGWLSVNGSWYWLEPSGAVVENAWRLVGGTWYYLKAGGYMATGWVLVDKTWYWCDASGAMRANGWLNLSGTWYYLSGSGAMLTGWINLGGTWYYLSSSGAMVANAWVGDYYLTGSGAMAVSTQIGPWRVGADGRWIR
;
A
#
# COMPACT_ATOMS: atom_id res chain seq x y z
N MET A 1 -37.88 -25.21 0.75
CA MET A 1 -37.17 -24.89 -0.49
C MET A 1 -35.69 -25.05 -0.22
N ASP A 2 -35.14 -26.14 -0.72
CA ASP A 2 -33.73 -26.48 -0.68
C ASP A 2 -32.85 -25.40 -1.31
N PHE A 3 -31.67 -25.15 -0.74
CA PHE A 3 -30.43 -25.04 -1.51
C PHE A 3 -29.24 -25.34 -0.60
N ALA A 4 -28.60 -26.48 -0.86
CA ALA A 4 -27.35 -26.92 -0.25
C ALA A 4 -26.16 -26.20 -0.90
N ILE A 5 -25.24 -25.67 -0.09
CA ILE A 5 -23.89 -25.28 -0.54
C ILE A 5 -22.88 -26.13 0.23
N ARG A 6 -22.25 -27.05 -0.51
CA ARG A 6 -21.15 -27.90 -0.05
C ARG A 6 -19.92 -27.04 0.25
N ARG A 7 -19.32 -27.29 1.42
CA ARG A 7 -17.98 -26.80 1.79
C ARG A 7 -16.92 -27.60 1.03
N ILE A 8 -15.99 -26.91 0.38
CA ILE A 8 -14.75 -27.48 -0.18
C ILE A 8 -13.66 -27.34 0.90
N PRO A 9 -12.91 -28.40 1.25
CA PRO A 9 -11.76 -28.27 2.14
C PRO A 9 -10.53 -27.80 1.35
N LEU A 10 -9.82 -26.82 1.90
CA LEU A 10 -8.55 -26.30 1.41
C LEU A 10 -7.46 -27.35 1.70
N ILE A 11 -6.81 -27.84 0.64
CA ILE A 11 -5.63 -28.71 0.73
C ILE A 11 -4.45 -27.87 1.17
N ALA A 12 -3.83 -28.24 2.30
CA ALA A 12 -2.57 -27.73 2.76
C ALA A 12 -1.43 -28.27 1.86
N ILE A 13 -0.72 -27.37 1.18
CA ILE A 13 0.53 -27.71 0.51
C ILE A 13 1.66 -27.45 1.50
N THR A 14 2.14 -28.52 2.12
CA THR A 14 3.40 -28.57 2.86
C THR A 14 4.58 -28.44 1.90
N ALA A 15 5.40 -27.41 2.11
CA ALA A 15 6.71 -27.29 1.49
C ALA A 15 7.69 -28.28 2.13
N LEU A 16 8.21 -29.21 1.34
CA LEU A 16 9.40 -30.00 1.67
C LEU A 16 10.49 -29.58 0.68
N LEU A 17 11.50 -28.85 1.17
CA LEU A 17 12.73 -28.58 0.42
C LEU A 17 13.91 -28.91 1.33
N ALA A 18 14.43 -30.13 1.19
CA ALA A 18 15.72 -30.53 1.77
C ALA A 18 16.22 -31.78 1.03
N VAL A 19 17.08 -31.59 0.01
CA VAL A 19 18.06 -32.60 -0.40
C VAL A 19 19.38 -31.93 -0.75
N ALA A 20 20.33 -32.16 0.15
CA ALA A 20 21.78 -32.33 0.02
C ALA A 20 22.53 -31.66 -1.16
N LEU A 21 23.46 -30.77 -0.77
CA LEU A 21 24.70 -30.46 -1.47
C LEU A 21 25.60 -31.71 -1.56
N ALA A 22 26.07 -32.02 -2.77
CA ALA A 22 27.25 -32.84 -3.01
C ALA A 22 28.31 -31.98 -3.74
N PRO A 23 29.61 -32.12 -3.44
CA PRO A 23 30.63 -31.27 -4.02
C PRO A 23 30.92 -31.68 -5.47
N ALA A 24 31.03 -30.68 -6.34
CA ALA A 24 31.45 -30.86 -7.73
C ALA A 24 32.89 -31.38 -7.76
N ALA A 25 33.07 -32.59 -8.29
CA ALA A 25 34.37 -33.12 -8.66
C ALA A 25 34.91 -32.34 -9.87
N ALA A 26 36.17 -31.93 -9.77
CA ALA A 26 36.93 -31.31 -10.85
C ALA A 26 37.01 -32.29 -12.04
N LEU A 27 36.43 -31.90 -13.17
CA LEU A 27 36.72 -32.51 -14.47
C LEU A 27 37.92 -31.78 -15.07
N ALA A 28 39.05 -32.47 -15.08
CA ALA A 28 40.23 -32.07 -15.83
C ALA A 28 39.90 -32.04 -17.32
N VAL A 29 40.20 -30.92 -17.98
CA VAL A 29 40.18 -30.79 -19.44
C VAL A 29 41.53 -31.32 -19.93
N GLU A 30 41.53 -32.39 -20.73
CA GLU A 30 42.70 -32.82 -21.51
C GLU A 30 42.99 -31.84 -22.65
N PRO A 31 44.25 -31.70 -23.10
CA PRO A 31 44.63 -30.69 -24.09
C PRO A 31 44.11 -31.01 -25.49
N ASP A 32 43.66 -29.94 -26.17
CA ASP A 32 43.17 -29.89 -27.55
C ASP A 32 44.12 -30.54 -28.55
N VAL A 33 43.54 -31.39 -29.41
CA VAL A 33 44.08 -31.71 -30.73
C VAL A 33 43.75 -30.53 -31.65
N ALA A 34 44.76 -29.98 -32.33
CA ALA A 34 44.60 -28.86 -33.25
C ALA A 34 43.50 -29.11 -34.31
N PRO A 35 42.64 -28.11 -34.63
CA PRO A 35 41.64 -28.28 -35.67
C PRO A 35 42.28 -28.33 -37.06
N ASP A 36 41.86 -29.34 -37.81
CA ASP A 36 42.09 -29.58 -39.23
C ASP A 36 41.60 -28.39 -40.07
N VAL A 37 42.44 -27.92 -40.98
CA VAL A 37 42.23 -26.73 -41.81
C VAL A 37 41.71 -27.17 -43.17
N SER A 38 40.47 -27.65 -43.24
CA SER A 38 39.72 -27.72 -44.51
C SER A 38 38.24 -28.06 -44.29
N ASP A 39 37.41 -27.06 -44.01
CA ASP A 39 35.98 -27.14 -44.33
C ASP A 39 35.71 -26.32 -45.60
N PRO A 40 35.54 -26.98 -46.77
CA PRO A 40 35.29 -26.30 -48.04
C PRO A 40 33.88 -25.67 -48.15
N ASN A 41 33.03 -25.78 -47.12
CA ASN A 41 31.73 -25.11 -47.02
C ASN A 41 31.70 -24.01 -45.93
N ALA A 42 32.86 -23.58 -45.42
CA ALA A 42 32.93 -22.45 -44.50
C ALA A 42 32.52 -21.15 -45.23
N ASP A 43 31.26 -20.77 -45.06
CA ASP A 43 30.64 -19.59 -45.63
C ASP A 43 31.34 -18.31 -45.13
N VAL A 44 31.97 -17.61 -46.08
CA VAL A 44 32.85 -16.48 -45.83
C VAL A 44 32.09 -15.14 -45.86
N PRO A 45 32.30 -14.20 -44.91
CA PRO A 45 31.57 -12.93 -44.87
C PRO A 45 31.79 -12.06 -46.10
N THR A 46 30.69 -11.46 -46.61
CA THR A 46 30.70 -10.44 -47.67
C THR A 46 30.18 -9.11 -47.14
N SER A 47 31.04 -8.09 -47.13
CA SER A 47 30.76 -6.71 -46.73
C SER A 47 31.57 -5.76 -47.61
N TRP A 48 31.52 -4.45 -47.32
CA TRP A 48 32.47 -3.51 -47.94
C TRP A 48 33.94 -3.75 -47.54
N ARG A 49 34.18 -4.51 -46.45
CA ARG A 49 35.52 -4.91 -45.98
C ARG A 49 36.02 -6.20 -46.61
N TYR A 50 35.11 -7.13 -46.95
CA TYR A 50 35.45 -8.48 -47.38
C TYR A 50 34.58 -8.91 -48.57
N GLN A 51 35.18 -9.48 -49.61
CA GLN A 51 34.48 -10.15 -50.69
C GLN A 51 34.87 -11.63 -50.67
N GLU A 52 33.90 -12.50 -50.44
CA GLU A 52 34.13 -13.95 -50.34
C GLU A 52 35.24 -14.29 -49.31
N GLY A 53 35.28 -13.55 -48.19
CA GLY A 53 36.21 -13.80 -47.09
C GLY A 53 37.60 -13.21 -47.25
N GLU A 54 37.91 -12.67 -48.42
CA GLU A 54 39.15 -11.95 -48.67
C GLU A 54 38.93 -10.45 -48.47
N PRO A 55 39.86 -9.72 -47.84
CA PRO A 55 39.75 -8.28 -47.68
C PRO A 55 39.68 -7.60 -49.06
N VAL A 56 38.71 -6.71 -49.24
CA VAL A 56 38.57 -5.94 -50.48
C VAL A 56 39.78 -4.99 -50.61
N PRO A 57 40.54 -5.03 -51.73
CA PRO A 57 41.65 -4.10 -51.95
C PRO A 57 41.15 -2.66 -51.94
N VAL A 58 41.80 -1.80 -51.14
CA VAL A 58 41.50 -0.36 -51.12
C VAL A 58 42.08 0.26 -52.39
N GLU A 59 41.23 0.56 -53.37
CA GLU A 59 41.66 1.37 -54.52
C GLU A 59 41.84 2.83 -54.09
N GLY A 60 43.10 3.28 -54.07
CA GLY A 60 43.46 4.69 -53.93
C GLY A 60 44.03 5.05 -52.56
N ASP A 61 45.24 4.62 -52.28
CA ASP A 61 46.29 5.47 -51.71
C ASP A 61 47.63 4.78 -51.95
N GLU A 62 48.51 5.43 -52.72
CA GLU A 62 49.89 4.98 -52.87
C GLU A 62 50.52 4.91 -51.48
N ALA A 63 51.17 3.79 -51.19
CA ALA A 63 52.05 3.67 -50.04
C ALA A 63 52.98 4.89 -50.03
N PRO A 64 53.09 5.67 -48.93
CA PRO A 64 54.04 6.76 -48.91
C PRO A 64 55.44 6.17 -49.07
N ILE A 65 56.05 6.48 -50.21
CA ILE A 65 57.48 6.34 -50.41
C ILE A 65 58.14 7.14 -49.29
N MET A 66 58.83 6.43 -48.39
CA MET A 66 59.69 7.01 -47.36
C MET A 66 60.69 7.96 -48.01
N THR A 67 60.34 9.25 -48.04
CA THR A 67 61.30 10.33 -48.25
C THR A 67 61.88 10.62 -46.88
N LEU A 68 63.13 10.21 -46.67
CA LEU A 68 63.92 10.59 -45.50
C LEU A 68 64.11 12.11 -45.52
N SER A 69 63.21 12.84 -44.87
CA SER A 69 63.47 14.21 -44.41
C SER A 69 64.05 14.14 -43.00
N ASN A 70 65.22 14.75 -42.80
CA ASN A 70 65.98 14.79 -41.55
C ASN A 70 65.40 15.77 -40.51
N ASP A 71 64.07 15.86 -40.38
CA ASP A 71 63.44 16.69 -39.36
C ASP A 71 63.03 15.86 -38.14
N ALA A 72 63.28 16.45 -36.96
CA ALA A 72 63.14 15.82 -35.66
C ALA A 72 61.75 15.20 -35.45
N ARG A 73 61.74 13.86 -35.28
CA ARG A 73 60.64 13.00 -34.81
C ARG A 73 59.37 12.98 -35.69
N ALA A 74 59.46 12.40 -36.89
CA ALA A 74 58.28 11.81 -37.53
C ALA A 74 57.74 10.68 -36.63
N LEU A 75 56.58 10.88 -36.02
CA LEU A 75 55.90 9.84 -35.24
C LEU A 75 55.40 8.74 -36.17
N ALA A 76 55.40 7.50 -35.69
CA ALA A 76 54.81 6.40 -36.45
C ALA A 76 53.30 6.67 -36.69
N PRO A 77 52.75 6.31 -37.87
CA PRO A 77 51.32 6.35 -38.13
C PRO A 77 50.52 5.71 -36.98
N TRP A 78 49.40 6.34 -36.59
CA TRP A 78 48.46 5.78 -35.60
C TRP A 78 49.06 5.58 -34.20
N SER A 79 50.13 6.28 -33.85
CA SER A 79 50.82 6.15 -32.57
C SER A 79 50.47 7.26 -31.58
N LYS A 80 50.91 7.10 -30.31
CA LYS A 80 50.72 8.10 -29.26
C LYS A 80 51.92 9.06 -29.22
N GLY A 81 51.68 10.32 -29.54
CA GLY A 81 52.64 11.42 -29.39
C GLY A 81 52.51 12.16 -28.05
N PRO A 82 53.35 13.18 -27.81
CA PRO A 82 53.29 14.00 -26.60
C PRO A 82 51.98 14.80 -26.48
N ASP A 83 51.41 15.22 -27.61
CA ASP A 83 50.22 16.08 -27.67
C ASP A 83 48.91 15.29 -27.90
N GLY A 84 48.99 13.96 -28.05
CA GLY A 84 47.85 13.09 -28.34
C GLY A 84 48.18 11.98 -29.34
N TYR A 85 47.16 11.21 -29.74
CA TYR A 85 47.30 10.22 -30.82
C TYR A 85 47.39 10.91 -32.17
N VAL A 86 48.22 10.39 -33.08
CA VAL A 86 48.42 10.96 -34.42
C VAL A 86 47.87 10.05 -35.53
N ASN A 87 47.41 10.64 -36.64
CA ASN A 87 46.90 9.92 -37.80
C ASN A 87 48.03 9.38 -38.72
N SER A 88 47.68 8.83 -39.88
CA SER A 88 48.66 8.38 -40.89
C SER A 88 49.59 9.46 -41.45
N ARG A 89 49.27 10.75 -41.23
CA ARG A 89 50.07 11.90 -41.65
C ARG A 89 50.90 12.51 -40.52
N GLY A 90 50.85 11.93 -39.32
CA GLY A 90 51.50 12.48 -38.12
C GLY A 90 50.77 13.67 -37.49
N GLU A 91 49.55 13.98 -37.94
CA GLU A 91 48.73 15.06 -37.38
C GLU A 91 47.94 14.55 -36.16
N VAL A 92 47.81 15.36 -35.11
CA VAL A 92 47.04 14.99 -33.91
C VAL A 92 45.57 14.77 -34.28
N ILE A 93 45.04 13.60 -33.89
CA ILE A 93 43.63 13.24 -34.05
C ILE A 93 42.82 14.00 -32.99
N PRO A 94 41.91 14.91 -33.39
CA PRO A 94 41.15 15.69 -32.43
C PRO A 94 40.32 14.80 -31.49
N ASN A 95 40.41 15.06 -30.18
CA ASN A 95 39.67 14.36 -29.13
C ASN A 95 39.93 12.85 -29.02
N ALA A 96 40.94 12.29 -29.69
CA ALA A 96 41.30 10.90 -29.49
C ALA A 96 41.89 10.68 -28.08
N THR A 97 41.25 9.82 -27.29
CA THR A 97 41.65 9.59 -25.88
C THR A 97 42.27 8.22 -25.65
N ARG A 98 41.98 7.24 -26.50
CA ARG A 98 42.47 5.85 -26.42
C ARG A 98 42.64 5.25 -27.80
N LYS A 99 43.61 4.36 -27.96
CA LYS A 99 43.83 3.54 -29.17
C LYS A 99 43.36 2.11 -28.88
N GLY A 100 42.61 1.52 -29.79
CA GLY A 100 42.08 0.17 -29.67
C GLY A 100 42.25 -0.63 -30.94
N VAL A 101 41.79 -1.87 -30.86
CA VAL A 101 41.65 -2.79 -31.99
C VAL A 101 40.26 -3.40 -31.96
N ASP A 102 39.71 -3.74 -33.11
CA ASP A 102 38.62 -4.71 -33.18
C ASP A 102 39.09 -6.00 -33.84
N VAL A 103 38.66 -7.11 -33.25
CA VAL A 103 39.18 -8.44 -33.56
C VAL A 103 38.09 -9.49 -33.58
N SER A 104 38.36 -10.54 -34.32
CA SER A 104 37.49 -11.70 -34.52
C SER A 104 38.34 -12.97 -34.67
N GLU A 105 37.73 -14.08 -35.07
CA GLU A 105 38.44 -15.31 -35.40
C GLU A 105 39.53 -15.13 -36.47
N TRP A 106 39.44 -14.10 -37.31
CA TRP A 106 40.38 -13.81 -38.40
C TRP A 106 41.79 -13.46 -37.92
N GLN A 107 41.92 -12.92 -36.71
CA GLN A 107 43.24 -12.59 -36.13
C GLN A 107 43.93 -13.82 -35.50
N GLY A 108 43.30 -15.00 -35.53
CA GLY A 108 43.87 -16.22 -34.99
C GLY A 108 44.24 -16.07 -33.51
N LEU A 109 45.31 -16.74 -33.07
CA LEU A 109 45.72 -16.76 -31.67
C LEU A 109 46.48 -15.48 -31.27
N ILE A 110 45.77 -14.54 -30.66
CA ILE A 110 46.34 -13.25 -30.21
C ILE A 110 47.17 -13.39 -28.92
N ASN A 111 48.37 -12.81 -28.88
CA ASN A 111 49.12 -12.61 -27.63
C ASN A 111 48.73 -11.26 -27.00
N TRP A 112 47.77 -11.29 -26.08
CA TRP A 112 47.20 -10.09 -25.48
C TRP A 112 48.14 -9.31 -24.55
N GLU A 113 49.17 -9.95 -24.00
CA GLU A 113 50.20 -9.27 -23.19
C GLU A 113 51.05 -8.34 -24.06
N LYS A 114 51.44 -8.82 -25.25
CA LYS A 114 52.14 -8.01 -26.25
C LYS A 114 51.25 -6.90 -26.80
N VAL A 115 49.99 -7.20 -27.12
CA VAL A 115 49.02 -6.21 -27.59
C VAL A 115 48.89 -5.05 -26.59
N LYS A 116 48.75 -5.36 -25.30
CA LYS A 116 48.71 -4.35 -24.24
C LYS A 116 50.02 -3.58 -24.13
N ALA A 117 51.17 -4.26 -24.23
CA ALA A 117 52.48 -3.63 -24.19
C ALA A 117 52.73 -2.69 -25.39
N ASP A 118 52.11 -2.97 -26.54
CA ASP A 118 52.17 -2.16 -27.76
C ASP A 118 51.19 -0.96 -27.75
N GLY A 119 50.62 -0.67 -26.58
CA GLY A 119 49.83 0.53 -26.34
C GLY A 119 48.38 0.45 -26.86
N ILE A 120 47.81 -0.75 -26.90
CA ILE A 120 46.36 -0.93 -27.08
C ILE A 120 45.65 -0.75 -25.73
N ASP A 121 44.75 0.23 -25.68
CA ASP A 121 44.03 0.68 -24.49
C ASP A 121 42.64 0.04 -24.34
N PHE A 122 42.07 -0.51 -25.42
CA PHE A 122 40.78 -1.23 -25.43
C PHE A 122 40.66 -2.19 -26.62
N ALA A 123 39.67 -3.07 -26.59
CA ALA A 123 39.34 -3.93 -27.72
C ALA A 123 37.83 -4.01 -28.01
N ILE A 124 37.42 -4.18 -29.26
CA ILE A 124 36.03 -4.50 -29.63
C ILE A 124 36.00 -5.92 -30.21
N LEU A 125 35.32 -6.83 -29.52
CA LEU A 125 35.41 -8.27 -29.79
C LEU A 125 34.18 -8.77 -30.52
N ARG A 126 34.35 -9.50 -31.63
CA ARG A 126 33.21 -10.15 -32.27
C ARG A 126 32.72 -11.30 -31.38
N VAL A 127 31.43 -11.29 -31.04
CA VAL A 127 30.79 -12.40 -30.30
C VAL A 127 30.26 -13.45 -31.27
N GLY A 128 29.78 -13.02 -32.43
CA GLY A 128 29.25 -13.92 -33.43
C GLY A 128 28.68 -13.19 -34.64
N TYR A 129 27.98 -13.96 -35.46
CA TYR A 129 27.31 -13.53 -36.69
C TYR A 129 26.12 -14.46 -36.95
N ARG A 130 25.09 -14.05 -37.71
CA ARG A 130 23.85 -14.86 -37.81
C ARG A 130 23.38 -15.18 -39.23
N ARG A 131 23.88 -16.25 -39.86
CA ARG A 131 23.21 -16.89 -41.04
C ARG A 131 22.25 -18.00 -40.63
N SER A 132 22.58 -18.78 -39.60
CA SER A 132 21.75 -19.76 -38.90
C SER A 132 22.21 -19.84 -37.44
N LEU A 133 21.30 -20.03 -36.46
CA LEU A 133 21.67 -20.00 -35.03
C LEU A 133 22.02 -21.40 -34.49
N PRO A 134 23.00 -21.51 -33.55
CA PRO A 134 23.91 -20.47 -33.06
C PRO A 134 25.29 -20.50 -33.75
N MET A 135 25.78 -19.35 -34.23
CA MET A 135 27.19 -19.17 -34.65
C MET A 135 27.87 -18.19 -33.69
N VAL A 136 28.87 -18.69 -32.97
CA VAL A 136 29.71 -17.92 -32.04
C VAL A 136 31.09 -17.80 -32.66
N ASP A 137 31.69 -16.62 -32.58
CA ASP A 137 33.05 -16.41 -33.07
C ASP A 137 34.02 -17.35 -32.33
N LYS A 138 34.86 -18.07 -33.08
CA LYS A 138 35.74 -19.10 -32.52
C LYS A 138 36.70 -18.56 -31.46
N GLN A 139 37.06 -17.28 -31.54
CA GLN A 139 37.97 -16.63 -30.61
C GLN A 139 37.27 -15.81 -29.52
N TRP A 140 35.94 -15.67 -29.55
CA TRP A 140 35.18 -14.87 -28.58
C TRP A 140 35.56 -15.18 -27.13
N LEU A 141 35.42 -16.45 -26.70
CA LEU A 141 35.62 -16.84 -25.30
C LEU A 141 37.07 -16.64 -24.85
N ARG A 142 38.04 -16.88 -25.75
CA ARG A 142 39.46 -16.66 -25.44
C ARG A 142 39.76 -15.17 -25.32
N ASN A 143 39.30 -14.37 -26.27
CA ASN A 143 39.59 -12.94 -26.32
C ASN A 143 38.97 -12.19 -25.13
N VAL A 144 37.72 -12.52 -24.76
CA VAL A 144 37.09 -11.91 -23.59
C VAL A 144 37.80 -12.29 -22.30
N ALA A 145 38.17 -13.58 -22.14
CA ALA A 145 38.89 -14.05 -20.96
C ALA A 145 40.26 -13.37 -20.81
N GLU A 146 40.99 -13.18 -21.91
CA GLU A 146 42.30 -12.50 -21.89
C GLU A 146 42.17 -10.99 -21.62
N CYS A 147 41.18 -10.33 -22.21
CA CYS A 147 40.89 -8.92 -21.89
C CYS A 147 40.55 -8.75 -20.41
N GLU A 148 39.71 -9.62 -19.85
CA GLU A 148 39.34 -9.61 -18.43
C GLU A 148 40.54 -9.91 -17.52
N ARG A 149 41.36 -10.93 -17.86
CA ARG A 149 42.58 -11.29 -17.13
C ARG A 149 43.57 -10.14 -17.05
N LEU A 150 43.73 -9.41 -18.15
CA LEU A 150 44.70 -8.31 -18.25
C LEU A 150 44.09 -6.95 -17.88
N GLY A 151 42.80 -6.88 -17.58
CA GLY A 151 42.10 -5.62 -17.31
C GLY A 151 42.10 -4.65 -18.50
N ILE A 152 42.06 -5.18 -19.73
CA ILE A 152 41.89 -4.39 -20.95
C ILE A 152 40.38 -4.15 -21.12
N PRO A 153 39.89 -2.89 -21.05
CA PRO A 153 38.51 -2.57 -21.34
C PRO A 153 38.09 -3.10 -22.71
N TYR A 154 36.92 -3.71 -22.80
CA TYR A 154 36.43 -4.23 -24.07
C TYR A 154 34.97 -3.90 -24.31
N GLY A 155 34.61 -3.92 -25.60
CA GLY A 155 33.25 -3.91 -26.11
C GLY A 155 33.04 -5.14 -26.96
N VAL A 156 31.83 -5.29 -27.47
CA VAL A 156 31.51 -6.44 -28.29
C VAL A 156 30.67 -6.04 -29.47
N TYR A 157 30.71 -6.84 -30.53
CA TYR A 157 29.81 -6.65 -31.66
C TYR A 157 29.28 -7.98 -32.19
N ILE A 158 28.14 -7.88 -32.87
CA ILE A 158 27.61 -8.96 -33.70
C ILE A 158 27.57 -8.46 -35.14
N TYR A 159 28.13 -9.25 -36.06
CA TYR A 159 27.98 -9.01 -37.48
C TYR A 159 26.57 -9.42 -37.93
N SER A 160 25.73 -8.46 -38.28
CA SER A 160 24.33 -8.71 -38.64
C SER A 160 24.20 -9.23 -40.07
N TYR A 161 23.51 -10.36 -40.24
CA TYR A 161 22.92 -10.74 -41.54
C TYR A 161 21.39 -10.59 -41.53
N GLY A 162 20.82 -10.14 -40.41
CA GLY A 162 19.39 -9.96 -40.25
C GLY A 162 18.80 -9.01 -41.30
N LYS A 163 17.57 -9.32 -41.74
CA LYS A 163 16.82 -8.50 -42.72
C LYS A 163 15.48 -8.03 -42.17
N THR A 164 15.17 -8.45 -40.94
CA THR A 164 13.91 -8.16 -40.26
C THR A 164 14.14 -7.75 -38.82
N VAL A 165 13.15 -7.12 -38.20
CA VAL A 165 13.17 -6.77 -36.77
C VAL A 165 13.28 -8.02 -35.88
N ALA A 166 12.70 -9.14 -36.31
CA ALA A 166 12.79 -10.41 -35.60
C ALA A 166 14.23 -10.96 -35.62
N ASP A 167 14.96 -10.80 -36.73
CA ASP A 167 16.36 -11.19 -36.81
C ASP A 167 17.23 -10.36 -35.85
N ALA A 168 17.07 -9.03 -35.88
CA ALA A 168 17.78 -8.13 -34.97
C ALA A 168 17.48 -8.46 -33.50
N THR A 169 16.24 -8.83 -33.18
CA THR A 169 15.86 -9.28 -31.83
C THR A 169 16.56 -10.57 -31.43
N ALA A 170 16.67 -11.53 -32.35
CA ALA A 170 17.35 -12.81 -32.12
C ALA A 170 18.87 -12.66 -32.03
N GLU A 171 19.46 -11.72 -32.77
CA GLU A 171 20.87 -11.34 -32.67
C GLU A 171 21.18 -10.71 -31.31
N ALA A 172 20.28 -9.86 -30.80
CA ALA A 172 20.38 -9.33 -29.44
C ALA A 172 20.29 -10.45 -28.39
N ASP A 173 19.32 -11.37 -28.51
CA ASP A 173 19.22 -12.53 -27.62
C ASP A 173 20.51 -13.36 -27.59
N HIS A 174 21.11 -13.59 -28.76
CA HIS A 174 22.32 -14.38 -28.89
C HIS A 174 23.50 -13.73 -28.17
N ILE A 175 23.77 -12.45 -28.42
CA ILE A 175 24.90 -11.75 -27.78
C ILE A 175 24.68 -11.59 -26.27
N ILE A 176 23.45 -11.29 -25.85
CA ILE A 176 23.08 -11.21 -24.42
C ILE A 176 23.31 -12.55 -23.74
N ALA A 177 22.90 -13.67 -24.36
CA ALA A 177 23.11 -14.99 -23.81
C ALA A 177 24.60 -15.33 -23.65
N GLN A 178 25.46 -14.97 -24.61
CA GLN A 178 26.91 -15.17 -24.48
C GLN A 178 27.52 -14.34 -23.35
N LEU A 179 27.15 -13.06 -23.26
CA LEU A 179 27.63 -12.18 -22.17
C LEU A 179 27.19 -12.71 -20.80
N GLN A 180 25.91 -13.08 -20.66
CA GLN A 180 25.35 -13.58 -19.40
C GLN A 180 25.92 -14.95 -19.00
N LYS A 181 26.17 -15.85 -19.96
CA LYS A 181 26.71 -17.19 -19.70
C LYS A 181 28.06 -17.13 -18.98
N GLY A 182 28.91 -16.15 -19.31
CA GLY A 182 30.21 -15.96 -18.67
C GLY A 182 30.24 -14.87 -17.59
N GLY A 183 29.12 -14.19 -17.32
CA GLY A 183 29.07 -13.06 -16.40
C GLY A 183 29.89 -11.85 -16.86
N HIS A 184 30.13 -11.74 -18.17
CA HIS A 184 30.97 -10.74 -18.81
C HIS A 184 30.34 -9.36 -18.75
N LYS A 185 31.14 -8.33 -18.44
CA LYS A 185 30.69 -6.95 -18.24
C LYS A 185 31.52 -5.98 -19.09
N PRO A 186 31.25 -5.90 -20.41
CA PRO A 186 31.98 -5.00 -21.29
C PRO A 186 31.82 -3.54 -20.82
N VAL A 187 32.93 -2.81 -20.86
CA VAL A 187 32.98 -1.36 -20.54
C VAL A 187 32.51 -0.55 -21.74
N TYR A 188 32.82 -1.03 -22.94
CA TYR A 188 32.38 -0.45 -24.20
C TYR A 188 31.03 -1.08 -24.61
N PRO A 189 30.27 -0.41 -25.49
CA PRO A 189 28.97 -0.88 -25.94
C PRO A 189 28.98 -2.27 -26.61
N VAL A 190 27.79 -2.87 -26.62
CA VAL A 190 27.40 -3.96 -27.51
C VAL A 190 26.94 -3.31 -28.82
N TYR A 191 27.77 -3.44 -29.85
CA TYR A 191 27.56 -2.83 -31.15
C TYR A 191 26.78 -3.75 -32.08
N PHE A 192 25.76 -3.18 -32.72
CA PHE A 192 25.05 -3.79 -33.84
C PHE A 192 25.71 -3.36 -35.15
N ASP A 193 26.44 -4.28 -35.79
CA ASP A 193 27.12 -4.05 -37.07
C ASP A 193 26.09 -4.11 -38.21
N LEU A 194 25.74 -2.94 -38.76
CA LEU A 194 24.67 -2.75 -39.73
C LEU A 194 25.24 -2.45 -41.11
N GLU A 195 25.68 -3.49 -41.80
CA GLU A 195 26.35 -3.36 -43.09
C GLU A 195 25.97 -4.44 -44.12
N GLU A 196 24.86 -5.16 -43.88
CA GLU A 196 24.38 -6.22 -44.76
C GLU A 196 24.08 -5.66 -46.17
N SER A 197 24.91 -6.02 -47.15
CA SER A 197 24.88 -5.41 -48.49
C SER A 197 23.53 -5.55 -49.19
N SER A 198 22.81 -6.66 -48.97
CA SER A 198 21.46 -6.83 -49.52
C SER A 198 20.41 -5.87 -48.94
N MET A 199 20.73 -5.19 -47.84
CA MET A 199 19.90 -4.18 -47.21
C MET A 199 20.30 -2.73 -47.58
N ALA A 200 21.37 -2.53 -48.36
CA ALA A 200 21.93 -1.23 -48.76
C ALA A 200 21.03 -0.45 -49.75
N SER A 201 19.83 -0.06 -49.30
CA SER A 201 18.84 0.68 -50.08
C SER A 201 18.22 1.79 -49.25
N THR A 202 18.01 2.96 -49.87
CA THR A 202 17.36 4.10 -49.20
C THR A 202 15.92 3.80 -48.80
N SER A 203 15.26 2.84 -49.45
CA SER A 203 13.92 2.38 -49.07
C SER A 203 13.90 1.61 -47.74
N ASN A 204 15.05 1.08 -47.30
CA ASN A 204 15.17 0.31 -46.06
C ASN A 204 15.49 1.15 -44.83
N ARG A 205 15.67 2.48 -44.95
CA ARG A 205 16.06 3.38 -43.84
C ARG A 205 15.19 3.20 -42.58
N ALA A 206 13.86 3.20 -42.75
CA ALA A 206 12.93 3.02 -41.64
C ALA A 206 13.04 1.62 -41.01
N LEU A 207 13.21 0.58 -41.82
CA LEU A 207 13.39 -0.79 -41.33
C LEU A 207 14.71 -0.96 -40.58
N LEU A 208 15.82 -0.40 -41.10
CA LEU A 208 17.11 -0.39 -40.41
C LEU A 208 17.02 0.35 -39.06
N GLY A 209 16.28 1.45 -38.99
CA GLY A 209 15.97 2.14 -37.74
C GLY A 209 15.18 1.27 -36.76
N GLN A 210 14.16 0.56 -37.24
CA GLN A 210 13.37 -0.38 -36.41
C GLN A 210 14.19 -1.57 -35.91
N MET A 211 15.08 -2.11 -36.75
CA MET A 211 16.00 -3.19 -36.39
C MET A 211 16.99 -2.74 -35.31
N ALA A 212 17.65 -1.60 -35.52
CA ALA A 212 18.56 -1.01 -34.53
C ALA A 212 17.86 -0.77 -33.19
N LYS A 213 16.63 -0.26 -33.22
CA LYS A 213 15.81 -0.07 -32.03
C LYS A 213 15.52 -1.37 -31.29
N ALA A 214 15.09 -2.40 -32.00
CA ALA A 214 14.79 -3.69 -31.38
C ALA A 214 16.03 -4.34 -30.76
N PHE A 215 17.18 -4.27 -31.44
CA PHE A 215 18.44 -4.78 -30.93
C PHE A 215 18.89 -4.00 -29.69
N CYS A 216 19.02 -2.68 -29.81
CA CYS A 216 19.62 -1.84 -28.79
C CYS A 216 18.75 -1.77 -27.53
N GLU A 217 17.43 -1.58 -27.65
CA GLU A 217 16.55 -1.54 -26.45
C GLU A 217 16.57 -2.87 -25.69
N LYS A 218 16.81 -3.99 -26.38
CA LYS A 218 16.92 -5.30 -25.75
C LYS A 218 18.26 -5.48 -25.03
N VAL A 219 19.36 -5.03 -25.62
CA VAL A 219 20.67 -4.95 -24.97
C VAL A 219 20.63 -4.06 -23.72
N GLU A 220 19.97 -2.91 -23.82
CA GLU A 220 19.77 -1.99 -22.70
C GLU A 220 18.96 -2.63 -21.57
N ALA A 221 17.87 -3.34 -21.92
CA ALA A 221 17.06 -4.07 -20.94
C ALA A 221 17.85 -5.19 -20.24
N ALA A 222 18.89 -5.73 -20.88
CA ALA A 222 19.81 -6.69 -20.27
C ALA A 222 20.93 -6.05 -19.42
N GLY A 223 20.97 -4.71 -19.33
CA GLY A 223 21.89 -3.96 -18.46
C GLY A 223 23.19 -3.54 -19.13
N TYR A 224 23.30 -3.63 -20.46
CA TYR A 224 24.50 -3.27 -21.21
C TYR A 224 24.35 -1.94 -21.96
N ARG A 225 25.47 -1.29 -22.27
CA ARG A 225 25.50 -0.15 -23.21
C ARG A 225 25.25 -0.67 -24.63
N ALA A 226 24.39 0.00 -25.39
CA ALA A 226 24.11 -0.35 -26.77
C ALA A 226 24.71 0.67 -27.74
N GLY A 227 25.18 0.19 -28.89
CA GLY A 227 25.74 1.00 -29.96
C GLY A 227 25.41 0.45 -31.33
N THR A 228 25.61 1.25 -32.36
CA THR A 228 25.64 0.75 -33.74
C THR A 228 27.01 0.95 -34.35
N TYR A 229 27.33 0.09 -35.31
CA TYR A 229 28.51 0.18 -36.13
C TYR A 229 28.13 0.20 -37.60
N ALA A 230 28.78 1.06 -38.37
CA ALA A 230 28.78 1.02 -39.83
C ALA A 230 29.87 1.95 -40.40
N ASN A 231 30.17 1.79 -41.68
CA ASN A 231 31.01 2.69 -42.43
C ASN A 231 30.34 4.05 -42.68
N LEU A 232 31.17 5.04 -43.02
CA LEU A 232 30.73 6.41 -43.29
C LEU A 232 29.61 6.48 -44.34
N TYR A 233 29.69 5.69 -45.41
CA TYR A 233 28.69 5.71 -46.48
C TYR A 233 27.33 5.23 -45.97
N TRP A 234 27.29 4.16 -45.19
CA TRP A 234 26.07 3.66 -44.56
C TRP A 234 25.47 4.68 -43.59
N TYR A 235 26.28 5.30 -42.74
CA TYR A 235 25.78 6.34 -41.82
C TYR A 235 25.22 7.57 -42.53
N ASN A 236 25.81 7.97 -43.66
CA ASN A 236 25.34 9.12 -44.43
C ASN A 236 24.14 8.79 -45.33
N THR A 237 23.95 7.52 -45.69
CA THR A 237 23.00 7.13 -46.75
C THR A 237 21.83 6.31 -46.23
N PHE A 238 22.03 5.36 -45.32
CA PHE A 238 21.02 4.38 -44.90
C PHE A 238 20.66 4.47 -43.41
N LEU A 239 21.62 4.81 -42.54
CA LEU A 239 21.41 4.92 -41.09
C LEU A 239 21.12 6.36 -40.66
N THR A 240 20.21 7.01 -41.39
CA THR A 240 19.91 8.45 -41.24
C THR A 240 18.69 8.73 -40.37
N ASP A 241 17.95 7.69 -39.96
CA ASP A 241 16.80 7.81 -39.07
C ASP A 241 17.22 8.45 -37.72
N PRO A 242 16.46 9.42 -37.16
CA PRO A 242 16.80 10.04 -35.88
C PRO A 242 16.93 9.04 -34.72
N VAL A 243 16.35 7.84 -34.83
CA VAL A 243 16.47 6.80 -33.80
C VAL A 243 17.93 6.46 -33.47
N PHE A 244 18.85 6.56 -34.46
CA PHE A 244 20.27 6.32 -34.25
C PHE A 244 20.94 7.37 -33.34
N ASP A 245 20.33 8.54 -33.13
CA ASP A 245 20.87 9.57 -32.21
C ASP A 245 20.77 9.15 -30.74
N ARG A 246 20.10 8.02 -30.43
CA ARG A 246 19.95 7.47 -29.06
C ARG A 246 21.16 6.67 -28.57
N TRP A 247 21.99 6.14 -29.46
CA TRP A 247 23.05 5.18 -29.14
C TRP A 247 24.42 5.65 -29.58
N THR A 248 25.46 5.08 -28.98
CA THR A 248 26.85 5.34 -29.38
C THR A 248 27.09 4.89 -30.81
N ARG A 249 27.94 5.61 -31.53
CA ARG A 249 28.32 5.26 -32.90
C ARG A 249 29.77 4.86 -32.99
N TRP A 250 29.99 3.73 -33.62
CA TRP A 250 31.30 3.28 -34.07
C TRP A 250 31.35 3.41 -35.59
N VAL A 251 32.08 4.42 -36.06
CA VAL A 251 32.10 4.80 -37.48
C VAL A 251 33.38 4.24 -38.11
N ALA A 252 33.23 3.45 -39.17
CA ALA A 252 34.36 3.06 -39.98
C ALA A 252 34.61 4.03 -41.14
N GLN A 253 35.84 4.54 -41.22
CA GLN A 253 36.33 5.27 -42.38
C GLN A 253 37.84 5.14 -42.44
N TYR A 254 38.33 4.36 -43.39
CA TYR A 254 39.77 4.19 -43.63
C TYR A 254 40.33 5.44 -44.32
N ASN A 255 40.79 6.39 -43.50
CA ASN A 255 41.26 7.70 -43.96
C ASN A 255 42.12 8.36 -42.87
N TYR A 256 42.85 9.44 -43.16
CA TYR A 256 43.63 10.18 -42.15
C TYR A 256 42.75 10.99 -41.17
N ARG A 257 41.44 11.12 -41.44
CA ARG A 257 40.45 11.69 -40.51
C ARG A 257 39.07 11.08 -40.74
N CYS A 258 38.22 11.10 -39.72
CA CYS A 258 36.80 10.79 -39.87
C CYS A 258 36.02 12.05 -40.31
N ASP A 259 35.32 11.97 -41.44
CA ASP A 259 34.54 13.06 -42.01
C ASP A 259 33.07 13.06 -41.55
N TYR A 260 32.67 12.11 -40.70
CA TYR A 260 31.30 12.03 -40.18
C TYR A 260 30.93 13.29 -39.38
N LYS A 261 29.76 13.86 -39.67
CA LYS A 261 29.37 15.19 -39.17
C LYS A 261 28.55 15.16 -37.88
N LYS A 262 27.92 14.03 -37.55
CA LYS A 262 27.21 13.85 -36.27
C LYS A 262 28.17 13.33 -35.19
N PRO A 263 27.82 13.44 -33.90
CA PRO A 263 28.59 12.84 -32.82
C PRO A 263 28.79 11.33 -33.00
N TYR A 264 30.01 10.87 -32.74
CA TYR A 264 30.44 9.47 -32.72
C TYR A 264 31.48 9.28 -31.61
N ASP A 265 31.62 8.04 -31.14
CA ASP A 265 32.43 7.73 -29.95
C ASP A 265 33.61 6.81 -30.27
N LEU A 266 33.52 6.04 -31.36
CA LEU A 266 34.61 5.23 -31.90
C LEU A 266 34.81 5.51 -33.38
N TRP A 267 36.07 5.54 -33.81
CA TRP A 267 36.44 5.61 -35.22
C TRP A 267 37.41 4.49 -35.59
N GLN A 268 36.97 3.59 -36.47
CA GLN A 268 37.83 2.61 -37.12
C GLN A 268 38.57 3.30 -38.27
N CYS A 269 39.87 3.53 -38.12
CA CYS A 269 40.65 4.43 -38.97
C CYS A 269 41.47 3.72 -40.06
N THR A 270 41.76 2.44 -39.91
CA THR A 270 42.46 1.62 -40.92
C THR A 270 42.24 0.13 -40.65
N SER A 271 42.27 -0.68 -41.71
CA SER A 271 42.37 -2.14 -41.63
C SER A 271 43.78 -2.70 -41.80
N GLN A 272 44.75 -1.82 -41.97
CA GLN A 272 46.15 -2.18 -42.24
C GLN A 272 47.03 -1.90 -41.02
N GLY A 273 46.45 -1.96 -39.81
CA GLY A 273 47.17 -1.79 -38.57
C GLY A 273 48.15 -2.93 -38.33
N SER A 274 49.27 -2.62 -37.66
CA SER A 274 50.22 -3.60 -37.17
C SER A 274 50.36 -3.43 -35.66
N VAL A 275 50.15 -4.51 -34.91
CA VAL A 275 50.20 -4.53 -33.44
C VAL A 275 50.98 -5.77 -33.00
N ASP A 276 52.01 -5.61 -32.15
CA ASP A 276 52.76 -6.77 -31.66
C ASP A 276 51.84 -7.71 -30.87
N GLY A 277 51.93 -9.01 -31.18
CA GLY A 277 51.06 -10.05 -30.64
C GLY A 277 49.86 -10.41 -31.51
N ILE A 278 49.59 -9.68 -32.60
CA ILE A 278 48.60 -10.06 -33.62
C ILE A 278 49.36 -10.40 -34.91
N VAL A 279 49.04 -11.54 -35.51
CA VAL A 279 49.65 -11.95 -36.78
C VAL A 279 48.88 -11.31 -37.93
N GLY A 280 49.60 -10.62 -38.82
CA GLY A 280 49.01 -9.94 -39.97
C GLY A 280 48.41 -8.58 -39.60
N ASN A 281 47.47 -8.14 -40.42
CA ASN A 281 46.83 -6.84 -40.25
C ASN A 281 45.69 -6.90 -39.23
N VAL A 282 45.46 -5.77 -38.55
CA VAL A 282 44.34 -5.59 -37.63
C VAL A 282 43.68 -4.24 -37.86
N ASP A 283 42.37 -4.19 -37.64
CA ASP A 283 41.63 -2.93 -37.62
C ASP A 283 42.06 -2.09 -36.40
N LEU A 284 42.39 -0.81 -36.64
CA LEU A 284 42.72 0.13 -35.56
C LEU A 284 41.56 1.09 -35.30
N ASP A 285 41.26 1.27 -34.02
CA ASP A 285 40.20 2.15 -33.54
C ASP A 285 40.74 3.27 -32.65
N PHE A 286 40.09 4.42 -32.71
CA PHE A 286 40.26 5.48 -31.73
C PHE A 286 38.95 5.76 -31.00
N GLN A 287 39.03 5.81 -29.66
CA GLN A 287 37.98 6.43 -28.87
C GLN A 287 38.04 7.94 -29.03
N ILE A 288 36.91 8.53 -29.44
CA ILE A 288 36.73 9.96 -29.58
C ILE A 288 35.93 10.49 -28.39
N GLY A 289 36.51 11.42 -27.64
CA GLY A 289 35.92 11.98 -26.44
C GLY A 289 35.94 11.05 -25.23
N ALA A 290 35.03 11.30 -24.28
CA ALA A 290 35.05 10.70 -22.93
C ALA A 290 33.71 10.05 -22.53
N ASN A 291 32.84 9.75 -23.50
CA ASN A 291 31.51 9.17 -23.20
C ASN A 291 31.60 7.69 -22.84
N ILE A 292 32.52 6.95 -23.45
CA ILE A 292 32.72 5.53 -23.18
C ILE A 292 33.53 5.33 -21.90
N GLY A 293 33.10 4.40 -21.05
CA GLY A 293 33.69 4.12 -19.73
C GLY A 293 33.04 4.86 -18.57
N LYS A 294 32.09 5.76 -18.81
CA LYS A 294 31.26 6.36 -17.76
C LYS A 294 30.34 5.31 -17.12
N PRO A 295 29.98 5.43 -15.83
CA PRO A 295 29.03 4.53 -15.18
C PRO A 295 27.72 4.39 -15.98
N LEU A 296 27.06 3.23 -15.88
CA LEU A 296 25.73 2.98 -16.45
C LEU A 296 24.87 2.31 -15.37
N GLY A 297 23.62 2.75 -15.25
CA GLY A 297 22.68 2.25 -14.27
C GLY A 297 23.04 2.70 -12.85
N TRP A 298 22.75 1.87 -11.86
CA TRP A 298 23.01 2.18 -10.45
C TRP A 298 24.51 2.35 -10.18
N HIS A 299 24.89 3.52 -9.65
CA HIS A 299 26.25 3.80 -9.23
C HIS A 299 26.24 4.55 -7.90
N GLN A 300 27.21 4.24 -7.02
CA GLN A 300 27.31 4.87 -5.72
C GLN A 300 28.58 5.72 -5.62
N GLU A 301 28.42 6.99 -5.28
CA GLU A 301 29.50 7.94 -5.09
C GLU A 301 29.39 8.58 -3.71
N GLY A 302 30.43 8.46 -2.88
CA GLY A 302 30.43 9.04 -1.53
C GLY A 302 29.25 8.59 -0.66
N GLY A 303 28.76 7.36 -0.86
CA GLY A 303 27.58 6.82 -0.16
C GLY A 303 26.23 7.19 -0.77
N THR A 304 26.19 8.09 -1.76
CA THR A 304 24.96 8.53 -2.45
C THR A 304 24.74 7.73 -3.72
N TRP A 305 23.51 7.28 -3.95
CA TRP A 305 23.15 6.53 -5.15
C TRP A 305 22.69 7.44 -6.29
N TYR A 306 23.11 7.11 -7.49
CA TYR A 306 22.77 7.77 -8.76
C TYR A 306 22.32 6.71 -9.76
N TRP A 307 21.49 7.12 -10.72
CA TRP A 307 21.18 6.30 -11.89
C TRP A 307 21.78 6.93 -13.14
N TYR A 308 22.85 6.33 -13.67
CA TYR A 308 23.53 6.80 -14.86
C TYR A 308 22.86 6.30 -16.14
N GLN A 309 22.68 7.21 -17.10
CA GLN A 309 22.02 6.93 -18.37
C GLN A 309 23.04 6.57 -19.46
N GLN A 310 22.56 6.25 -20.67
CA GLN A 310 23.41 5.86 -21.81
C GLN A 310 24.42 6.96 -22.21
N ASN A 311 24.09 8.24 -22.02
CA ASN A 311 25.04 9.34 -22.24
C ASN A 311 26.13 9.45 -21.15
N GLY A 312 26.08 8.61 -20.11
CA GLY A 312 26.99 8.62 -18.99
C GLY A 312 26.75 9.74 -17.99
N GLU A 313 25.59 10.40 -18.03
CA GLU A 313 25.19 11.40 -17.05
C GLU A 313 24.12 10.84 -16.10
N PRO A 314 24.09 11.27 -14.82
CA PRO A 314 23.05 10.84 -13.89
C PRO A 314 21.68 11.39 -14.30
N PHE A 315 20.65 10.55 -14.18
CA PHE A 315 19.25 10.97 -14.26
C PHE A 315 18.94 11.91 -13.09
N LYS A 316 18.32 13.04 -13.38
CA LYS A 316 18.10 14.11 -12.42
C LYS A 316 16.79 14.86 -12.66
N GLY A 317 16.27 15.44 -11.58
CA GLY A 317 15.15 16.36 -11.61
C GLY A 317 15.45 17.69 -12.30
N ALA A 318 14.40 18.48 -12.50
CA ALA A 318 14.54 19.88 -12.87
C ALA A 318 15.08 20.69 -11.68
N ALA A 319 15.43 21.96 -11.92
CA ALA A 319 16.05 22.81 -10.91
C ALA A 319 15.19 22.99 -9.64
N ASP A 320 13.86 22.94 -9.79
CA ASP A 320 12.86 23.23 -8.76
C ASP A 320 12.07 21.99 -8.30
N LYS A 321 12.28 20.83 -8.92
CA LYS A 321 11.52 19.61 -8.58
C LYS A 321 12.28 18.31 -8.88
N PRO A 322 12.12 17.29 -8.04
CA PRO A 322 12.70 15.98 -8.31
C PRO A 322 11.98 15.30 -9.48
N ALA A 323 12.62 14.27 -10.06
CA ALA A 323 12.06 13.48 -11.14
C ALA A 323 11.90 12.01 -10.76
N TRP A 324 10.77 11.45 -11.17
CA TRP A 324 10.47 10.03 -11.03
C TRP A 324 11.12 9.23 -12.17
N LEU A 325 11.69 8.08 -11.83
CA LEU A 325 12.20 7.12 -12.79
C LEU A 325 11.75 5.70 -12.41
N TYR A 326 11.23 4.97 -13.39
CA TYR A 326 10.79 3.59 -13.22
C TYR A 326 11.89 2.63 -13.66
N ILE A 327 12.44 1.86 -12.72
CA ILE A 327 13.57 0.96 -12.93
C ILE A 327 13.18 -0.42 -12.42
N SER A 328 13.21 -1.43 -13.30
CA SER A 328 13.03 -2.84 -12.94
C SER A 328 11.80 -3.12 -12.05
N GLY A 329 10.66 -2.51 -12.39
CA GLY A 329 9.40 -2.75 -11.68
C GLY A 329 9.11 -1.82 -10.50
N ARG A 330 9.98 -0.83 -10.24
CA ARG A 330 9.87 0.07 -9.08
C ARG A 330 10.10 1.52 -9.46
N TRP A 331 9.42 2.43 -8.75
CA TRP A 331 9.62 3.87 -8.87
C TRP A 331 10.69 4.36 -7.91
N TYR A 332 11.53 5.26 -8.39
CA TYR A 332 12.58 5.94 -7.64
C TYR A 332 12.49 7.44 -7.91
N LEU A 333 12.95 8.25 -6.96
CA LEU A 333 12.89 9.71 -7.05
C LEU A 333 14.31 10.28 -6.97
N PHE A 334 14.64 11.19 -7.88
CA PHE A 334 15.97 11.80 -7.98
C PHE A 334 15.88 13.33 -7.88
N ASP A 335 16.78 13.94 -7.12
CA ASP A 335 16.85 15.40 -6.99
C ASP A 335 17.47 16.08 -8.22
N LYS A 336 17.60 17.41 -8.16
CA LYS A 336 18.17 18.24 -9.25
C LYS A 336 19.63 17.92 -9.59
N ASP A 337 20.37 17.28 -8.67
CA ASP A 337 21.76 16.89 -8.82
C ASP A 337 21.89 15.40 -9.19
N GLY A 338 20.77 14.69 -9.33
CA GLY A 338 20.71 13.27 -9.66
C GLY A 338 20.87 12.33 -8.49
N LYS A 339 20.80 12.84 -7.25
CA LYS A 339 20.88 12.01 -6.05
C LYS A 339 19.56 11.30 -5.83
N MET A 340 19.62 9.99 -5.63
CA MET A 340 18.47 9.18 -5.27
C MET A 340 17.96 9.56 -3.86
N LEU A 341 16.68 9.87 -3.76
CA LEU A 341 16.02 10.27 -2.53
C LEU A 341 15.47 9.05 -1.77
N THR A 342 15.44 9.16 -0.45
CA THR A 342 14.85 8.18 0.49
C THR A 342 13.94 8.89 1.50
N GLY A 343 13.17 8.11 2.28
CA GLY A 343 12.25 8.62 3.30
C GLY A 343 11.01 9.28 2.74
N TRP A 344 10.40 10.16 3.53
CA TRP A 344 9.20 10.92 3.13
C TRP A 344 9.56 12.05 2.17
N GLN A 345 8.84 12.13 1.04
CA GLN A 345 9.04 13.13 0.00
C GLN A 345 7.70 13.74 -0.40
N ASP A 346 7.65 15.06 -0.50
CA ASP A 346 6.47 15.81 -0.95
C ASP A 346 6.69 16.24 -2.41
N VAL A 347 5.85 15.74 -3.31
CA VAL A 347 5.93 15.99 -4.75
C VAL A 347 4.54 16.40 -5.24
N GLU A 348 4.43 17.61 -5.79
CA GLU A 348 3.18 18.15 -6.36
C GLU A 348 1.98 18.10 -5.38
N GLY A 349 2.25 18.37 -4.10
CA GLY A 349 1.22 18.39 -3.05
C GLY A 349 0.78 17.01 -2.55
N GLN A 350 1.39 15.94 -3.05
CA GLN A 350 1.21 14.56 -2.58
C GLN A 350 2.45 14.10 -1.84
N ARG A 351 2.26 13.22 -0.87
CA ARG A 351 3.35 12.71 -0.01
C ARG A 351 3.62 11.25 -0.30
N TYR A 352 4.88 10.89 -0.50
CA TYR A 352 5.34 9.56 -0.88
C TYR A 352 6.40 9.08 0.10
N TYR A 353 6.58 7.77 0.23
CA TYR A 353 7.65 7.20 1.02
C TYR A 353 8.56 6.33 0.15
N LEU A 354 9.86 6.62 0.17
CA LEU A 354 10.91 5.89 -0.51
C LEU A 354 11.68 5.11 0.56
N ASN A 355 11.79 3.79 0.43
CA ASN A 355 12.45 2.97 1.45
C ASN A 355 13.99 3.17 1.43
N GLY A 356 14.71 2.37 2.23
CA GLY A 356 16.17 2.48 2.32
C GLY A 356 16.92 2.21 1.02
N SER A 357 16.32 1.49 0.06
CA SER A 357 16.87 1.31 -1.29
C SER A 357 16.39 2.37 -2.28
N GLY A 358 15.65 3.39 -1.82
CA GLY A 358 15.03 4.43 -2.65
C GLY A 358 13.78 4.00 -3.41
N ALA A 359 13.32 2.75 -3.24
CA ALA A 359 12.13 2.29 -3.93
C ALA A 359 10.88 2.86 -3.26
N MET A 360 9.96 3.38 -4.06
CA MET A 360 8.68 3.90 -3.59
C MET A 360 7.80 2.79 -3.03
N GLU A 361 7.30 3.00 -1.82
CA GLU A 361 6.39 2.09 -1.13
C GLU A 361 4.94 2.31 -1.58
N ILE A 362 4.19 1.21 -1.63
CA ILE A 362 2.75 1.17 -1.88
C ILE A 362 2.08 0.25 -0.85
N GLY A 363 0.79 0.45 -0.60
CA GLY A 363 0.03 -0.31 0.38
C GLY A 363 0.33 0.06 1.83
N TRP A 364 0.23 -0.91 2.73
CA TRP A 364 0.43 -0.69 4.17
C TRP A 364 1.90 -0.49 4.50
N LEU A 365 2.23 0.61 5.16
CA LEU A 365 3.58 0.94 5.61
C LEU A 365 3.60 1.10 7.13
N ASN A 366 4.52 0.39 7.79
CA ASN A 366 4.76 0.50 9.23
C ASN A 366 6.11 1.16 9.50
N LEU A 367 6.09 2.34 10.10
CA LEU A 367 7.28 3.06 10.53
C LEU A 367 7.26 3.15 12.06
N GLY A 368 8.08 2.32 12.72
CA GLY A 368 8.25 2.36 14.18
C GLY A 368 6.95 2.15 14.96
N GLY A 369 6.05 1.29 14.48
CA GLY A 369 4.74 1.00 15.10
C GLY A 369 3.61 1.92 14.63
N THR A 370 3.91 2.96 13.84
CA THR A 370 2.91 3.83 13.23
C THR A 370 2.58 3.34 11.83
N TRP A 371 1.30 3.07 11.58
CA TRP A 371 0.83 2.62 10.27
C TRP A 371 0.35 3.77 9.39
N TYR A 372 0.69 3.69 8.12
CA TYR A 372 0.27 4.54 7.02
C TYR A 372 -0.26 3.66 5.89
N TYR A 373 -0.99 4.25 4.96
CA TYR A 373 -1.36 3.57 3.72
C TYR A 373 -0.96 4.43 2.53
N LEU A 374 -0.24 3.85 1.59
CA LEU A 374 0.17 4.46 0.32
C LEU A 374 -0.72 3.85 -0.75
N SER A 375 -1.37 4.67 -1.57
CA SER A 375 -2.23 4.17 -2.64
C SER A 375 -1.43 3.42 -3.72
N SER A 376 -2.10 2.89 -4.73
CA SER A 376 -1.42 2.28 -5.89
C SER A 376 -0.53 3.26 -6.66
N SER A 377 -0.75 4.57 -6.54
CA SER A 377 0.15 5.59 -7.10
C SER A 377 1.30 5.96 -6.16
N GLY A 378 1.36 5.38 -4.96
CA GLY A 378 2.33 5.70 -3.91
C GLY A 378 1.96 6.91 -3.04
N ALA A 379 0.91 7.66 -3.40
CA ALA A 379 0.47 8.80 -2.62
C ALA A 379 -0.11 8.35 -1.26
N MET A 380 0.33 8.99 -0.18
CA MET A 380 -0.12 8.72 1.18
C MET A 380 -1.60 9.06 1.35
N ALA A 381 -2.38 8.05 1.69
CA ALA A 381 -3.81 8.17 1.90
C ALA A 381 -4.14 8.92 3.19
N LYS A 382 -5.28 9.61 3.17
CA LYS A 382 -5.88 10.36 4.28
C LYS A 382 -7.38 10.07 4.35
N GLY A 383 -7.99 10.37 5.48
CA GLY A 383 -9.41 10.19 5.73
C GLY A 383 -9.85 8.72 5.73
N TRP A 384 -11.12 8.49 5.42
CA TRP A 384 -11.71 7.15 5.35
C TRP A 384 -11.20 6.37 4.14
N GLN A 385 -10.74 5.14 4.38
CA GLN A 385 -10.26 4.23 3.36
C GLN A 385 -10.92 2.85 3.53
N THR A 386 -11.33 2.24 2.42
CA THR A 386 -11.86 0.87 2.40
C THR A 386 -10.84 -0.04 1.74
N ILE A 387 -10.20 -0.91 2.52
CA ILE A 387 -9.07 -1.73 2.10
C ILE A 387 -9.38 -3.18 2.49
N GLY A 388 -9.43 -4.08 1.49
CA GLY A 388 -9.78 -5.49 1.74
C GLY A 388 -11.16 -5.68 2.38
N GLY A 389 -12.12 -4.83 2.05
CA GLY A 389 -13.49 -4.87 2.61
C GLY A 389 -13.65 -4.27 4.02
N SER A 390 -12.55 -3.91 4.69
CA SER A 390 -12.57 -3.25 6.00
C SER A 390 -12.37 -1.75 5.86
N ARG A 391 -12.99 -0.97 6.75
CA ARG A 391 -12.84 0.50 6.80
C ARG A 391 -11.76 0.91 7.79
N TYR A 392 -10.91 1.84 7.38
CA TYR A 392 -9.83 2.43 8.18
C TYR A 392 -9.95 3.94 8.11
N TYR A 393 -9.38 4.63 9.10
CA TYR A 393 -9.26 6.09 9.06
C TYR A 393 -7.80 6.48 9.24
N LEU A 394 -7.26 7.19 8.25
CA LEU A 394 -5.92 7.75 8.23
C LEU A 394 -6.07 9.24 8.55
N GLY A 395 -5.38 9.75 9.56
CA GLY A 395 -5.44 11.17 9.91
C GLY A 395 -4.90 12.07 8.80
N ASP A 396 -5.02 13.38 8.97
CA ASP A 396 -4.43 14.35 8.03
C ASP A 396 -2.90 14.26 7.95
N ASP A 397 -2.28 13.76 9.03
CA ASP A 397 -0.87 13.38 9.13
C ASP A 397 -0.56 11.99 8.53
N GLY A 398 -1.56 11.32 7.95
CA GLY A 398 -1.48 10.00 7.32
C GLY A 398 -1.51 8.82 8.29
N LYS A 399 -1.51 9.06 9.61
CA LYS A 399 -1.42 7.98 10.60
C LYS A 399 -2.75 7.26 10.75
N MET A 400 -2.71 5.94 10.73
CA MET A 400 -3.87 5.10 10.98
C MET A 400 -4.34 5.24 12.43
N ARG A 401 -5.63 5.49 12.63
CA ARG A 401 -6.24 5.53 13.96
C ARG A 401 -6.46 4.11 14.50
N VAL A 402 -6.26 3.98 15.80
CA VAL A 402 -6.55 2.78 16.60
C VAL A 402 -7.24 3.21 17.90
N GLY A 403 -8.05 2.34 18.48
CA GLY A 403 -8.86 2.64 19.66
C GLY A 403 -9.96 3.68 19.39
N TRP A 404 -10.34 4.42 20.42
CA TRP A 404 -11.33 5.49 20.32
C TRP A 404 -10.77 6.71 19.61
N ALA A 405 -11.46 7.21 18.59
CA ALA A 405 -11.11 8.46 17.92
C ALA A 405 -12.36 9.21 17.44
N ASP A 406 -12.26 10.54 17.45
CA ASP A 406 -13.30 11.42 16.92
C ASP A 406 -12.99 11.75 15.45
N VAL A 407 -14.00 11.61 14.60
CA VAL A 407 -13.94 11.87 13.15
C VAL A 407 -15.20 12.65 12.78
N ASP A 408 -15.04 13.87 12.27
CA ASP A 408 -16.14 14.74 11.86
C ASP A 408 -17.25 14.91 12.92
N LYS A 409 -16.82 15.10 14.18
CA LYS A 409 -17.67 15.23 15.41
C LYS A 409 -18.32 13.94 15.91
N ASP A 410 -18.21 12.84 15.17
CA ASP A 410 -18.68 11.53 15.58
C ASP A 410 -17.55 10.71 16.20
N ARG A 411 -17.87 9.88 17.20
CA ARG A 411 -16.89 9.02 17.86
C ARG A 411 -16.94 7.60 17.30
N TYR A 412 -15.78 7.05 16.98
CA TYR A 412 -15.63 5.70 16.43
C TYR A 412 -14.64 4.89 17.27
N TYR A 413 -14.73 3.57 17.16
CA TYR A 413 -13.75 2.66 17.71
C TYR A 413 -13.06 1.88 16.58
N PHE A 414 -11.74 2.02 16.51
CA PHE A 414 -10.87 1.28 15.61
C PHE A 414 -10.19 0.16 16.39
N THR A 415 -10.20 -1.06 15.87
CA THR A 415 -9.54 -2.21 16.53
C THR A 415 -8.01 -2.03 16.55
N SER A 416 -7.29 -2.96 17.18
CA SER A 416 -5.82 -2.96 17.15
C SER A 416 -5.25 -3.13 15.73
N SER A 417 -6.02 -3.70 14.80
CA SER A 417 -5.67 -3.74 13.37
C SER A 417 -5.98 -2.44 12.63
N GLY A 418 -6.60 -1.46 13.29
CA GLY A 418 -7.06 -0.19 12.69
C GLY A 418 -8.40 -0.26 11.97
N ALA A 419 -9.03 -1.43 11.91
CA ALA A 419 -10.34 -1.57 11.27
C ALA A 419 -11.41 -0.93 12.16
N ALA A 420 -12.27 -0.10 11.58
CA ALA A 420 -13.40 0.49 12.27
C ALA A 420 -14.43 -0.59 12.63
N HIS A 421 -14.83 -0.63 13.90
CA HIS A 421 -15.94 -1.45 14.35
C HIS A 421 -17.23 -0.92 13.70
N SER A 422 -17.90 -1.74 12.88
CA SER A 422 -18.93 -1.26 11.95
C SER A 422 -20.38 -1.51 12.39
N GLY A 423 -20.60 -1.94 13.63
CA GLY A 423 -21.93 -2.03 14.23
C GLY A 423 -21.99 -3.00 15.41
N GLY A 424 -23.00 -2.84 16.27
CA GLY A 424 -23.27 -3.74 17.39
C GLY A 424 -22.63 -3.33 18.72
N TRP A 425 -22.69 -4.24 19.68
CA TRP A 425 -22.14 -4.05 21.02
C TRP A 425 -20.62 -4.13 21.03
N LEU A 426 -19.98 -3.18 21.71
CA LEU A 426 -18.56 -3.16 22.01
C LEU A 426 -18.36 -3.12 23.52
N SER A 427 -17.55 -4.03 24.06
CA SER A 427 -17.08 -3.99 25.44
C SER A 427 -15.63 -3.51 25.49
N GLN A 428 -15.37 -2.45 26.27
CA GLN A 428 -14.04 -1.90 26.50
C GLN A 428 -13.85 -1.66 27.99
N GLY A 429 -12.90 -2.38 28.61
CA GLY A 429 -12.63 -2.27 30.05
C GLY A 429 -13.86 -2.55 30.93
N GLY A 430 -14.73 -3.48 30.52
CA GLY A 430 -15.97 -3.80 31.23
C GLY A 430 -17.12 -2.80 31.01
N THR A 431 -16.89 -1.74 30.24
CA THR A 431 -17.94 -0.77 29.86
C THR A 431 -18.49 -1.11 28.48
N TRP A 432 -19.80 -1.11 28.34
CA TRP A 432 -20.49 -1.40 27.07
C TRP A 432 -20.85 -0.13 26.32
N TYR A 433 -20.70 -0.19 24.99
CA TYR A 433 -21.05 0.85 24.03
C TYR A 433 -21.82 0.22 22.88
N TRP A 434 -22.68 0.98 22.24
CA TRP A 434 -23.32 0.58 20.99
C TRP A 434 -22.73 1.38 19.82
N LEU A 435 -22.27 0.67 18.79
CA LEU A 435 -21.84 1.27 17.53
C LEU A 435 -22.94 1.05 16.51
N GLU A 436 -23.37 2.11 15.84
CA GLU A 436 -24.35 2.04 14.77
C GLU A 436 -23.78 1.38 13.52
N SER A 437 -24.67 1.05 12.59
CA SER A 437 -24.26 0.69 11.23
C SER A 437 -23.38 1.81 10.66
N GLY A 438 -22.17 1.47 10.24
CA GLY A 438 -21.16 2.44 9.80
C GLY A 438 -20.20 2.92 10.89
N GLY A 439 -20.38 2.48 12.14
CA GLY A 439 -19.42 2.54 13.23
C GLY A 439 -19.52 3.72 14.19
N LYS A 440 -20.50 4.62 13.98
CA LYS A 440 -20.71 5.77 14.88
C LYS A 440 -21.17 5.30 16.26
N MET A 441 -20.57 5.80 17.32
CA MET A 441 -20.98 5.51 18.68
C MET A 441 -22.34 6.15 18.99
N ALA A 442 -23.31 5.34 19.42
CA ALA A 442 -24.64 5.82 19.79
C ALA A 442 -24.67 6.49 21.16
N LYS A 443 -25.65 7.37 21.33
CA LYS A 443 -26.02 8.06 22.56
C LYS A 443 -27.54 8.03 22.71
N GLY A 444 -28.04 8.15 23.93
CA GLY A 444 -29.46 8.11 24.26
C GLY A 444 -30.08 6.72 24.20
N TRP A 445 -31.40 6.68 24.02
CA TRP A 445 -32.16 5.44 23.94
C TRP A 445 -31.87 4.65 22.67
N LYS A 446 -31.58 3.35 22.82
CA LYS A 446 -31.35 2.43 21.72
C LYS A 446 -32.17 1.16 21.86
N ALA A 447 -32.98 0.87 20.84
CA ALA A 447 -33.64 -0.43 20.70
C ALA A 447 -32.72 -1.42 19.98
N VAL A 448 -32.47 -2.56 20.60
CA VAL A 448 -31.71 -3.69 20.05
C VAL A 448 -32.54 -4.96 20.22
N GLY A 449 -32.97 -5.59 19.12
CA GLY A 449 -33.78 -6.80 19.17
C GLY A 449 -35.09 -6.65 19.96
N GLY A 450 -35.72 -5.48 19.91
CA GLY A 450 -36.95 -5.18 20.66
C GLY A 450 -36.74 -4.81 22.14
N THR A 451 -35.51 -4.89 22.65
CA THR A 451 -35.16 -4.47 24.02
C THR A 451 -34.54 -3.09 24.00
N TRP A 452 -34.96 -2.20 24.90
CA TRP A 452 -34.42 -0.85 25.03
C TRP A 452 -33.22 -0.82 25.99
N TYR A 453 -32.22 -0.04 25.62
CA TYR A 453 -31.01 0.26 26.39
C TYR A 453 -30.81 1.77 26.39
N TYR A 454 -30.10 2.30 27.38
CA TYR A 454 -29.77 3.72 27.42
C TYR A 454 -28.25 3.92 27.46
N LEU A 455 -27.74 4.65 26.46
CA LEU A 455 -26.34 5.05 26.33
C LEU A 455 -26.22 6.51 26.79
N GLY A 456 -25.33 6.82 27.72
CA GLY A 456 -25.10 8.19 28.16
C GLY A 456 -24.53 9.09 27.05
N ASP A 457 -24.37 10.37 27.33
CA ASP A 457 -23.73 11.32 26.40
C ASP A 457 -22.26 10.99 26.11
N ASP A 458 -21.63 10.24 27.02
CA ASP A 458 -20.30 9.64 26.90
C ASP A 458 -20.32 8.30 26.14
N GLY A 459 -21.49 7.86 25.68
CA GLY A 459 -21.72 6.60 24.96
C GLY A 459 -21.79 5.35 25.84
N LYS A 460 -21.55 5.48 27.15
CA LYS A 460 -21.53 4.34 28.06
C LYS A 460 -22.94 3.85 28.34
N MET A 461 -23.15 2.56 28.22
CA MET A 461 -24.41 1.92 28.61
C MET A 461 -24.67 2.10 30.11
N ARG A 462 -25.85 2.61 30.47
CA ARG A 462 -26.29 2.75 31.85
C ARG A 462 -26.95 1.46 32.35
N THR A 463 -26.80 1.20 33.64
CA THR A 463 -27.47 0.13 34.39
C THR A 463 -28.01 0.72 35.70
N GLY A 464 -28.95 0.03 36.33
CA GLY A 464 -29.66 0.50 37.52
C GLY A 464 -30.64 1.64 37.21
N TRP A 465 -30.85 2.52 38.19
CA TRP A 465 -31.70 3.69 38.06
C TRP A 465 -31.07 4.74 37.13
N ALA A 466 -31.83 5.17 36.13
CA ALA A 466 -31.43 6.25 35.22
C ALA A 466 -32.55 7.29 35.12
N GLN A 467 -32.19 8.56 35.29
CA GLN A 467 -33.12 9.67 35.07
C GLN A 467 -32.83 10.28 33.69
N VAL A 468 -33.83 10.28 32.81
CA VAL A 468 -33.76 10.83 31.46
C VAL A 468 -34.89 11.82 31.31
N ASP A 469 -34.57 13.08 30.99
CA ASP A 469 -35.55 14.17 30.87
C ASP A 469 -36.51 14.26 32.07
N LYS A 470 -35.95 14.20 33.28
CA LYS A 470 -36.66 14.19 34.58
C LYS A 470 -37.49 12.95 34.87
N THR A 471 -37.60 12.00 33.95
CA THR A 471 -38.34 10.75 34.11
C THR A 471 -37.40 9.64 34.54
N TRP A 472 -37.79 8.85 35.55
CA TRP A 472 -37.01 7.70 36.01
C TRP A 472 -37.31 6.43 35.22
N TYR A 473 -36.26 5.66 34.98
CA TYR A 473 -36.27 4.35 34.35
C TYR A 473 -35.37 3.40 35.12
N TYR A 474 -35.60 2.09 34.97
CA TYR A 474 -34.74 1.06 35.56
C TYR A 474 -34.17 0.16 34.48
N LEU A 475 -32.85 0.09 34.43
CA LEU A 475 -32.04 -0.67 33.49
C LEU A 475 -31.45 -1.84 34.27
N GLU A 476 -31.65 -3.08 33.83
CA GLU A 476 -31.09 -4.25 34.52
C GLU A 476 -29.55 -4.28 34.45
N ALA A 477 -28.90 -5.24 35.12
CA ALA A 477 -27.45 -5.40 35.05
C ALA A 477 -26.95 -5.67 33.61
N SER A 478 -27.80 -6.25 32.76
CA SER A 478 -27.58 -6.42 31.32
C SER A 478 -27.74 -5.12 30.50
N GLY A 479 -28.23 -4.04 31.12
CA GLY A 479 -28.63 -2.80 30.47
C GLY A 479 -30.05 -2.80 29.91
N ALA A 480 -30.75 -3.94 29.94
CA ALA A 480 -32.12 -4.03 29.43
C ALA A 480 -33.09 -3.18 30.27
N MET A 481 -33.87 -2.31 29.63
CA MET A 481 -34.86 -1.49 30.29
C MET A 481 -36.05 -2.35 30.73
N ARG A 482 -36.43 -2.23 32.00
CA ARG A 482 -37.67 -2.81 32.53
C ARG A 482 -38.86 -1.94 32.16
N ALA A 483 -39.98 -2.58 31.82
CA ALA A 483 -41.23 -1.91 31.49
C ALA A 483 -42.42 -2.81 31.80
N ASN A 484 -43.62 -2.22 31.75
CA ASN A 484 -44.89 -2.91 31.79
C ASN A 484 -45.08 -3.80 33.02
N GLY A 485 -44.95 -3.21 34.21
CA GLY A 485 -45.29 -3.94 35.43
C GLY A 485 -44.60 -3.49 36.69
N TRP A 486 -44.80 -4.28 37.74
CA TRP A 486 -44.17 -4.10 39.04
C TRP A 486 -42.67 -4.41 38.99
N LEU A 487 -41.91 -3.56 39.65
CA LEU A 487 -40.48 -3.71 39.90
C LEU A 487 -40.23 -3.64 41.41
N SER A 488 -39.51 -4.61 41.96
CA SER A 488 -39.04 -4.58 43.36
C SER A 488 -37.54 -4.36 43.40
N VAL A 489 -37.10 -3.30 44.08
CA VAL A 489 -35.69 -2.97 44.30
C VAL A 489 -35.50 -2.61 45.76
N ASN A 490 -34.61 -3.32 46.45
CA ASN A 490 -34.29 -3.10 47.87
C ASN A 490 -35.53 -3.05 48.79
N GLY A 491 -36.51 -3.93 48.54
CA GLY A 491 -37.74 -4.01 49.34
C GLY A 491 -38.80 -2.95 49.03
N SER A 492 -38.52 -2.01 48.11
CA SER A 492 -39.49 -1.04 47.62
C SER A 492 -40.09 -1.46 46.28
N TRP A 493 -41.39 -1.23 46.11
CA TRP A 493 -42.11 -1.53 44.87
C TRP A 493 -42.37 -0.27 44.05
N TYR A 494 -42.24 -0.41 42.75
CA TYR A 494 -42.43 0.64 41.74
C TYR A 494 -43.29 0.08 40.61
N TRP A 495 -44.09 0.95 39.97
CA TRP A 495 -44.82 0.59 38.76
C TRP A 495 -44.16 1.24 37.55
N LEU A 496 -43.86 0.43 36.54
CA LEU A 496 -43.29 0.88 35.27
C LEU A 496 -44.37 0.81 34.18
N GLU A 497 -44.59 1.93 33.50
CA GLU A 497 -45.46 2.00 32.32
C GLU A 497 -44.89 1.19 31.14
N PRO A 498 -45.67 0.94 30.07
CA PRO A 498 -45.16 0.28 28.86
C PRO A 498 -43.95 0.97 28.22
N SER A 499 -43.79 2.29 28.43
CA SER A 499 -42.61 3.06 28.00
C SER A 499 -41.39 2.85 28.90
N GLY A 500 -41.52 2.13 30.02
CA GLY A 500 -40.50 1.99 31.05
C GLY A 500 -40.47 3.12 32.08
N ALA A 501 -41.27 4.17 31.87
CA ALA A 501 -41.34 5.31 32.80
C ALA A 501 -41.90 4.85 34.16
N VAL A 502 -41.22 5.26 35.22
CA VAL A 502 -41.65 5.02 36.61
C VAL A 502 -42.79 5.98 36.94
N VAL A 503 -43.89 5.43 37.45
CA VAL A 503 -45.01 6.25 37.95
C VAL A 503 -44.66 6.79 39.33
N GLU A 504 -44.81 8.10 39.52
CA GLU A 504 -44.65 8.77 40.81
C GLU A 504 -45.73 9.85 41.02
N ASN A 505 -46.01 10.14 42.29
CA ASN A 505 -47.05 11.09 42.74
C ASN A 505 -48.43 10.83 42.12
N ALA A 506 -48.79 9.57 41.87
CA ALA A 506 -49.98 9.22 41.11
C ALA A 506 -50.60 7.89 41.52
N TRP A 507 -51.91 7.80 41.30
CA TRP A 507 -52.68 6.55 41.40
C TRP A 507 -52.50 5.71 40.14
N ARG A 508 -52.35 4.40 40.32
CA ARG A 508 -52.32 3.42 39.23
C ARG A 508 -53.31 2.29 39.50
N LEU A 509 -54.15 2.02 38.50
CA LEU A 509 -55.05 0.87 38.50
C LEU A 509 -54.34 -0.34 37.88
N VAL A 510 -54.21 -1.42 38.64
CA VAL A 510 -53.59 -2.67 38.19
C VAL A 510 -54.52 -3.83 38.55
N GLY A 511 -55.01 -4.55 37.54
CA GLY A 511 -55.88 -5.71 37.76
C GLY A 511 -57.15 -5.40 38.56
N GLY A 512 -57.73 -4.20 38.39
CA GLY A 512 -58.92 -3.75 39.14
C GLY A 512 -58.64 -3.21 40.55
N THR A 513 -57.38 -3.20 41.00
CA THR A 513 -56.98 -2.66 42.31
C THR A 513 -56.17 -1.38 42.15
N TRP A 514 -56.48 -0.36 42.96
CA TRP A 514 -55.76 0.92 42.97
C TRP A 514 -54.56 0.88 43.91
N TYR A 515 -53.44 1.44 43.44
CA TYR A 515 -52.20 1.61 44.18
C TYR A 515 -51.73 3.05 44.04
N TYR A 516 -51.19 3.66 45.10
CA TYR A 516 -50.59 4.99 45.00
C TYR A 516 -49.07 4.89 44.99
N LEU A 517 -48.42 5.53 44.02
CA LEU A 517 -46.97 5.64 43.93
C LEU A 517 -46.59 7.05 44.40
N LYS A 518 -45.82 7.13 45.49
CA LYS A 518 -45.40 8.38 46.13
C LYS A 518 -44.30 9.08 45.31
N ALA A 519 -43.84 10.24 45.78
CA ALA A 519 -42.65 10.90 45.25
C ALA A 519 -41.44 9.95 45.23
N GLY A 520 -40.72 9.87 44.11
CA GLY A 520 -39.65 8.89 43.91
C GLY A 520 -40.14 7.50 43.48
N GLY A 521 -41.45 7.33 43.25
CA GLY A 521 -42.06 6.14 42.67
C GLY A 521 -42.38 5.00 43.65
N TYR A 522 -42.11 5.20 44.95
CA TYR A 522 -42.36 4.17 45.97
C TYR A 522 -43.86 3.91 46.16
N MET A 523 -44.27 2.65 46.02
CA MET A 523 -45.62 2.20 46.36
C MET A 523 -45.96 2.54 47.82
N ALA A 524 -47.12 3.15 48.03
CA ALA A 524 -47.63 3.48 49.35
C ALA A 524 -48.15 2.24 50.07
N THR A 525 -47.94 2.21 51.39
CA THR A 525 -48.59 1.31 52.34
C THR A 525 -49.01 2.15 53.56
N GLY A 526 -50.06 1.72 54.25
CA GLY A 526 -50.68 2.46 55.33
C GLY A 526 -51.47 3.68 54.85
N TRP A 527 -51.59 4.69 55.73
CA TRP A 527 -52.28 5.95 55.43
C TRP A 527 -51.49 6.79 54.42
N VAL A 528 -52.16 7.26 53.38
CA VAL A 528 -51.61 8.19 52.39
C VAL A 528 -52.53 9.38 52.19
N LEU A 529 -51.95 10.58 52.19
CA LEU A 529 -52.66 11.84 51.97
C LEU A 529 -52.44 12.28 50.53
N VAL A 530 -53.51 12.36 49.75
CA VAL A 530 -53.48 12.82 48.35
C VAL A 530 -54.51 13.93 48.21
N ASP A 531 -54.08 15.12 47.79
CA ASP A 531 -54.93 16.30 47.61
C ASP A 531 -55.88 16.56 48.79
N LYS A 532 -55.30 16.57 50.01
CA LYS A 532 -56.00 16.77 51.30
C LYS A 532 -56.98 15.65 51.70
N THR A 533 -57.04 14.56 50.96
CA THR A 533 -57.89 13.40 51.26
C THR A 533 -57.06 12.21 51.70
N TRP A 534 -57.44 11.56 52.81
CA TRP A 534 -56.77 10.37 53.32
C TRP A 534 -57.30 9.10 52.66
N TYR A 535 -56.39 8.19 52.33
CA TYR A 535 -56.66 6.85 51.82
C TYR A 535 -55.84 5.84 52.60
N TRP A 536 -56.28 4.59 52.65
CA TRP A 536 -55.51 3.51 53.27
C TRP A 536 -55.13 2.45 52.24
N CYS A 537 -53.83 2.20 52.11
CA CYS A 537 -53.25 1.10 51.35
C CYS A 537 -52.83 -0.01 52.32
N ASP A 538 -53.17 -1.27 52.07
CA ASP A 538 -52.72 -2.35 52.95
C ASP A 538 -51.24 -2.74 52.71
N ALA A 539 -50.76 -3.80 53.36
CA ALA A 539 -49.36 -4.23 53.25
C ALA A 539 -48.95 -4.64 51.82
N SER A 540 -49.91 -5.01 50.97
CA SER A 540 -49.68 -5.27 49.53
C SER A 540 -49.71 -4.00 48.68
N GLY A 541 -50.07 -2.86 49.27
CA GLY A 541 -50.28 -1.57 48.59
C GLY A 541 -51.69 -1.36 48.05
N ALA A 542 -52.55 -2.39 48.11
CA ALA A 542 -53.92 -2.31 47.64
C ALA A 542 -54.73 -1.29 48.44
N MET A 543 -55.34 -0.33 47.74
CA MET A 543 -56.22 0.66 48.35
C MET A 543 -57.51 0.00 48.87
N ARG A 544 -57.85 0.25 50.14
CA ARG A 544 -59.14 -0.14 50.71
C ARG A 544 -60.23 0.83 50.24
N ALA A 545 -61.37 0.28 49.83
CA ALA A 545 -62.56 1.03 49.44
C ALA A 545 -63.82 0.26 49.84
N ASN A 546 -64.96 0.96 49.91
CA ASN A 546 -66.28 0.41 50.20
C ASN A 546 -66.37 -0.36 51.52
N GLY A 547 -65.92 0.23 52.63
CA GLY A 547 -66.14 -0.43 53.91
C GLY A 547 -65.38 0.11 55.11
N TRP A 548 -65.64 -0.58 56.22
CA TRP A 548 -64.99 -0.36 57.52
C TRP A 548 -63.55 -0.87 57.53
N LEU A 549 -62.65 -0.09 58.10
CA LEU A 549 -61.25 -0.43 58.37
C LEU A 549 -61.01 -0.38 59.88
N ASN A 550 -60.51 -1.48 60.44
CA ASN A 550 -60.12 -1.55 61.85
C ASN A 550 -58.60 -1.54 61.96
N LEU A 551 -58.07 -0.53 62.64
CA LEU A 551 -56.66 -0.44 63.00
C LEU A 551 -56.55 -0.49 64.51
N SER A 552 -56.21 -1.67 65.04
CA SER A 552 -55.97 -1.90 66.47
C SER A 552 -57.10 -1.41 67.39
N GLY A 553 -58.36 -1.66 67.00
CA GLY A 553 -59.56 -1.28 67.76
C GLY A 553 -60.16 0.06 67.36
N THR A 554 -59.48 0.86 66.55
CA THR A 554 -60.02 2.12 66.01
C THR A 554 -60.62 1.87 64.63
N TRP A 555 -61.90 2.22 64.46
CA TRP A 555 -62.63 2.02 63.21
C TRP A 555 -62.66 3.28 62.35
N TYR A 556 -62.53 3.12 61.05
CA TYR A 556 -62.61 4.16 60.03
C TYR A 556 -63.52 3.65 58.90
N TYR A 557 -64.11 4.54 58.10
CA TYR A 557 -64.87 4.14 56.92
C TYR A 557 -64.27 4.73 55.65
N LEU A 558 -64.01 3.88 54.65
CA LEU A 558 -63.49 4.25 53.34
C LEU A 558 -64.64 4.18 52.33
N SER A 559 -64.85 5.29 51.61
CA SER A 559 -65.88 5.39 50.57
C SER A 559 -65.59 4.48 49.37
N GLY A 560 -66.47 4.47 48.37
CA GLY A 560 -66.24 3.73 47.13
C GLY A 560 -65.06 4.22 46.29
N SER A 561 -64.61 5.47 46.48
CA SER A 561 -63.36 5.97 45.90
C SER A 561 -62.14 5.69 46.77
N GLY A 562 -62.32 5.05 47.92
CA GLY A 562 -61.28 4.84 48.93
C GLY A 562 -61.01 6.03 49.85
N ALA A 563 -61.69 7.16 49.64
CA ALA A 563 -61.55 8.34 50.50
C ALA A 563 -62.05 8.04 51.92
N MET A 564 -61.24 8.36 52.92
CA MET A 564 -61.62 8.28 54.33
C MET A 564 -62.70 9.31 54.62
N LEU A 565 -63.85 8.85 55.12
CA LEU A 565 -64.96 9.72 55.50
C LEU A 565 -64.73 10.34 56.89
N THR A 566 -65.31 11.52 57.10
CA THR A 566 -65.40 12.22 58.38
C THR A 566 -66.82 12.76 58.55
N GLY A 567 -67.26 13.01 59.78
CA GLY A 567 -68.60 13.49 60.09
C GLY A 567 -69.66 12.38 60.12
N TRP A 568 -70.93 12.77 59.98
CA TRP A 568 -72.06 11.85 59.96
C TRP A 568 -72.12 11.05 58.66
N ILE A 569 -72.25 9.73 58.76
CA ILE A 569 -72.42 8.83 57.62
C ILE A 569 -73.63 7.92 57.83
N ASN A 570 -74.37 7.64 56.76
CA ASN A 570 -75.52 6.73 56.77
C ASN A 570 -75.22 5.50 55.91
N LEU A 571 -75.21 4.34 56.55
CA LEU A 571 -74.94 3.06 55.91
C LEU A 571 -76.19 2.18 56.03
N GLY A 572 -76.97 2.10 54.95
CA GLY A 572 -78.15 1.23 54.88
C GLY A 572 -79.23 1.54 55.93
N GLY A 573 -79.40 2.81 56.31
CA GLY A 573 -80.37 3.26 57.31
C GLY A 573 -79.82 3.38 58.73
N THR A 574 -78.57 2.97 58.97
CA THR A 574 -77.90 3.14 60.26
C THR A 574 -76.91 4.30 60.20
N TRP A 575 -77.03 5.24 61.13
CA TRP A 575 -76.15 6.40 61.24
C TRP A 575 -74.93 6.11 62.13
N TYR A 576 -73.77 6.62 61.72
CA TYR A 576 -72.50 6.60 62.46
C TYR A 576 -71.87 7.99 62.40
N TYR A 577 -70.99 8.29 63.34
CA TYR A 577 -70.20 9.52 63.32
C TYR A 577 -68.70 9.22 63.35
N LEU A 578 -67.97 9.80 62.39
CA LEU A 578 -66.52 9.77 62.32
C LEU A 578 -65.96 11.14 62.72
N SER A 579 -65.00 11.17 63.64
CA SER A 579 -64.34 12.41 64.07
C SER A 579 -63.53 13.06 62.93
N SER A 580 -62.93 14.23 63.18
CA SER A 580 -62.06 14.89 62.20
C SER A 580 -60.80 14.09 61.85
N SER A 581 -60.40 13.12 62.68
CA SER A 581 -59.32 12.16 62.35
C SER A 581 -59.82 10.96 61.55
N GLY A 582 -61.13 10.86 61.29
CA GLY A 582 -61.79 9.72 60.66
C GLY A 582 -62.14 8.58 61.61
N ALA A 583 -61.70 8.64 62.88
CA ALA A 583 -62.00 7.60 63.86
C ALA A 583 -63.49 7.61 64.23
N MET A 584 -64.12 6.43 64.21
CA MET A 584 -65.52 6.21 64.58
C MET A 584 -65.72 6.46 66.07
N VAL A 585 -66.69 7.31 66.39
CA VAL A 585 -67.10 7.57 67.76
C VAL A 585 -68.03 6.46 68.23
N ALA A 586 -67.73 5.90 69.41
CA ALA A 586 -68.52 4.86 70.07
C ALA A 586 -68.57 5.12 71.58
N ASN A 587 -69.64 4.68 72.23
CA ASN A 587 -69.91 4.91 73.65
C ASN A 587 -69.86 6.39 74.07
N ALA A 588 -70.33 7.29 73.19
CA ALA A 588 -70.22 8.73 73.41
C ALA A 588 -71.38 9.49 72.77
N TRP A 589 -71.65 10.69 73.31
CA TRP A 589 -72.57 11.66 72.71
C TRP A 589 -71.87 12.51 71.66
N VAL A 590 -72.53 12.75 70.53
CA VAL A 590 -72.15 13.72 69.50
C VAL A 590 -73.34 14.64 69.27
N GLY A 591 -73.28 15.85 69.84
CA GLY A 591 -74.45 16.72 69.92
C GLY A 591 -75.58 16.05 70.72
N ASP A 592 -76.80 16.06 70.17
CA ASP A 592 -78.00 15.47 70.79
C ASP A 592 -78.14 13.95 70.57
N TYR A 593 -77.13 13.27 70.00
CA TYR A 593 -77.22 11.87 69.55
C TYR A 593 -76.18 11.00 70.27
N TYR A 594 -76.58 9.80 70.70
CA TYR A 594 -75.69 8.84 71.35
C TYR A 594 -75.25 7.73 70.39
N LEU A 595 -73.94 7.49 70.30
CA LEU A 595 -73.36 6.41 69.52
C LEU A 595 -73.05 5.24 70.45
N THR A 596 -73.64 4.08 70.18
CA THR A 596 -73.48 2.85 70.99
C THR A 596 -72.07 2.27 70.89
N GLY A 597 -71.80 1.17 71.60
CA GLY A 597 -70.49 0.49 71.53
C GLY A 597 -70.11 -0.06 70.16
N SER A 598 -71.10 -0.26 69.26
CA SER A 598 -70.86 -0.59 67.85
C SER A 598 -70.66 0.64 66.97
N GLY A 599 -70.74 1.85 67.53
CA GLY A 599 -70.71 3.12 66.80
C GLY A 599 -72.02 3.49 66.12
N ALA A 600 -73.03 2.62 66.12
CA ALA A 600 -74.35 2.92 65.58
C ALA A 600 -75.08 3.93 66.47
N MET A 601 -75.72 4.92 65.86
CA MET A 601 -76.58 5.88 66.53
C MET A 601 -77.78 5.16 67.17
N ALA A 602 -77.95 5.35 68.48
CA ALA A 602 -79.07 4.77 69.22
C ALA A 602 -80.39 5.42 68.80
N VAL A 603 -81.44 4.60 68.65
CA VAL A 603 -82.82 5.05 68.42
C VAL A 603 -83.74 4.35 69.41
N SER A 604 -84.74 5.04 69.93
CA SER A 604 -85.75 4.49 70.87
C SER A 604 -85.14 3.73 72.07
N THR A 605 -83.99 4.17 72.57
CA THR A 605 -83.17 3.43 73.54
C THR A 605 -82.87 4.27 74.79
N GLN A 606 -82.75 3.61 75.96
CA GLN A 606 -82.32 4.23 77.23
C GLN A 606 -80.79 4.15 77.37
N ILE A 607 -80.14 5.28 77.65
CA ILE A 607 -78.68 5.41 77.80
C ILE A 607 -78.38 6.04 79.17
N GLY A 608 -78.16 5.20 80.19
CA GLY A 608 -78.01 5.67 81.57
C GLY A 608 -79.24 6.47 82.02
N PRO A 609 -79.09 7.73 82.50
CA PRO A 609 -80.23 8.56 82.91
C PRO A 609 -81.00 9.19 81.74
N TRP A 610 -80.52 9.06 80.50
CA TRP A 610 -81.07 9.75 79.32
C TRP A 610 -81.85 8.80 78.40
N ARG A 611 -82.82 9.31 77.64
CA ARG A 611 -83.56 8.55 76.60
C ARG A 611 -83.46 9.22 75.25
N VAL A 612 -83.24 8.46 74.18
CA VAL A 612 -83.28 8.96 72.79
C VAL A 612 -84.57 8.51 72.08
N GLY A 613 -85.12 9.37 71.22
CA GLY A 613 -86.33 9.15 70.44
C GLY A 613 -86.15 8.22 69.24
N ALA A 614 -87.22 7.99 68.49
CA ALA A 614 -87.19 7.19 67.25
C ALA A 614 -86.34 7.84 66.14
N ASP A 615 -86.15 9.15 66.20
CA ASP A 615 -85.24 9.95 65.38
C ASP A 615 -83.79 9.97 65.92
N GLY A 616 -83.54 9.31 67.06
CA GLY A 616 -82.24 9.22 67.73
C GLY A 616 -81.85 10.44 68.56
N ARG A 617 -82.69 11.48 68.59
CA ARG A 617 -82.40 12.71 69.36
C ARG A 617 -82.70 12.49 70.85
N TRP A 618 -81.86 13.06 71.71
CA TRP A 618 -82.10 13.07 73.15
C TRP A 618 -83.44 13.76 73.49
N ILE A 619 -84.23 13.11 74.34
CA ILE A 619 -85.49 13.62 74.90
C ILE A 619 -85.23 13.97 76.37
N ARG A 620 -85.55 15.21 76.74
CA ARG A 620 -85.44 15.72 78.11
C ARG A 620 -86.23 14.91 79.12
#